data_AF-A0A819PRY1-F1
#
_entry.id   AF-A0A819PRY1-F1
#
_cell.length_a   1.000
_cell.length_b   1.000
_cell.length_c   1.000
_cell.angle_alpha   90.00
_cell.angle_beta   90.00
_cell.angle_gamma   90.00
#
_symmetry.space_group_name_H-M   'P 1'
#
loop_
_entity.id
_entity.type
_entity.pdbx_description
1 polymer ?
#
loop_
_entity_poly.entity_id
_entity_poly.type
_entity_poly.pdbx_seq_one_letter_code
_entity_poly.pdbx_strand_id
1 'polypeptide(L)'
;MAEALSSSFDQWIRSLLNELQSNDADMSDFVQYLMGIVTSDSETDEEKKVAIAELLADLDLKHDHNIDNLSQQILDRWYQLQNTNDHNSNSNRNHTGINKDDDAINNALINAMNQMESTIKQQKQNNDHNSNKFHDDIALKKHKSQVLAKYSEISDEEIDYGIEHETNDNDLFQNTNAQVIEDREKKTRELQHETHKKQQEKNKIDANSQKQKDDERKKKAQQRAQKQERRR
;
A
#
# COMPACT_ATOMS: atom_id res chain seq x y z
N MET A 1 27.01 -3.84 1.21
CA MET A 1 25.81 -4.72 1.17
C MET A 1 25.39 -5.02 -0.25
N ALA A 2 25.23 -4.00 -1.12
CA ALA A 2 25.00 -4.21 -2.56
C ALA A 2 26.12 -5.03 -3.25
N GLU A 3 27.39 -4.84 -2.86
CA GLU A 3 28.52 -5.57 -3.46
C GLU A 3 28.47 -7.10 -3.27
N ALA A 4 27.90 -7.60 -2.17
CA ALA A 4 27.81 -9.04 -1.91
C ALA A 4 26.70 -9.71 -2.76
N LEU A 5 25.59 -8.99 -2.97
CA LEU A 5 24.53 -9.34 -3.92
C LEU A 5 25.08 -9.41 -5.34
N SER A 6 25.77 -8.35 -5.77
CA SER A 6 26.37 -8.26 -7.10
C SER A 6 27.42 -9.34 -7.32
N SER A 7 28.26 -9.63 -6.31
CA SER A 7 29.28 -10.69 -6.42
C SER A 7 28.67 -12.10 -6.50
N SER A 8 27.59 -12.37 -5.76
CA SER A 8 26.91 -13.68 -5.79
C SER A 8 26.19 -13.92 -7.12
N PHE A 9 25.58 -12.87 -7.67
CA PHE A 9 24.93 -12.92 -8.99
C PHE A 9 25.97 -13.03 -10.12
N ASP A 10 27.05 -12.26 -10.06
CA ASP A 10 28.16 -12.31 -11.03
C ASP A 10 28.79 -13.72 -11.11
N GLN A 11 29.07 -14.36 -9.96
CA GLN A 11 29.58 -15.74 -9.94
C GLN A 11 28.60 -16.74 -10.58
N TRP A 12 27.31 -16.56 -10.37
CA TRP A 12 26.29 -17.42 -10.96
C TRP A 12 26.19 -17.25 -12.48
N ILE A 13 26.15 -16.01 -12.99
CA ILE A 13 26.12 -15.75 -14.44
C ILE A 13 27.37 -16.31 -15.12
N ARG A 14 28.56 -16.11 -14.53
CA ARG A 14 29.81 -16.69 -15.07
C ARG A 14 29.75 -18.21 -15.13
N SER A 15 29.14 -18.86 -14.13
CA SER A 15 28.95 -20.32 -14.13
C SER A 15 27.96 -20.76 -15.20
N LEU A 16 26.85 -20.04 -15.36
CA LEU A 16 25.84 -20.29 -16.39
C LEU A 16 26.40 -20.13 -17.81
N LEU A 17 27.18 -19.07 -18.06
CA LEU A 17 27.79 -18.83 -19.37
C LEU A 17 28.91 -19.83 -19.70
N ASN A 18 29.67 -20.28 -18.69
CA ASN A 18 30.63 -21.37 -18.85
C ASN A 18 29.94 -22.70 -19.18
N GLU A 19 28.78 -22.98 -18.57
CA GLU A 19 27.97 -24.16 -18.87
C GLU A 19 27.41 -24.13 -20.30
N LEU A 20 27.05 -22.94 -20.78
CA LEU A 20 26.57 -22.71 -22.15
C LEU A 20 27.70 -22.66 -23.20
N GLN A 21 28.96 -22.88 -22.80
CA GLN A 21 30.16 -22.90 -23.65
C GLN A 21 30.28 -21.68 -24.58
N SER A 22 29.89 -20.50 -24.09
CA SER A 22 30.15 -19.23 -24.77
C SER A 22 31.66 -18.98 -24.77
N ASN A 23 32.18 -18.42 -25.87
CA ASN A 23 33.61 -18.17 -26.04
C ASN A 23 34.14 -17.23 -24.92
N ASP A 24 35.30 -17.53 -24.35
CA ASP A 24 35.84 -16.90 -23.11
C ASP A 24 36.13 -15.39 -23.20
N ALA A 25 35.97 -14.76 -24.37
CA ALA A 25 36.59 -13.48 -24.66
C ALA A 25 35.92 -12.26 -24.00
N ASP A 26 34.61 -12.22 -23.78
CA ASP A 26 33.91 -10.98 -23.36
C ASP A 26 32.94 -11.17 -22.18
N MET A 27 33.17 -12.21 -21.35
CA MET A 27 32.31 -12.55 -20.21
C MET A 27 32.23 -11.43 -19.16
N SER A 28 33.32 -10.68 -18.96
CA SER A 28 33.36 -9.62 -17.96
C SER A 28 32.48 -8.43 -18.35
N ASP A 29 32.55 -8.03 -19.63
CA ASP A 29 31.79 -6.91 -20.15
C ASP A 29 30.30 -7.30 -20.24
N PHE A 30 30.01 -8.53 -20.67
CA PHE A 30 28.64 -9.07 -20.66
C PHE A 30 28.00 -9.03 -19.26
N VAL A 31 28.70 -9.50 -18.23
CA VAL A 31 28.15 -9.49 -16.87
C VAL A 31 27.94 -8.07 -16.38
N GLN A 32 28.82 -7.13 -16.75
CA GLN A 32 28.67 -5.72 -16.41
C GLN A 32 27.44 -5.10 -17.09
N TYR A 33 27.20 -5.38 -18.36
CA TYR A 33 25.99 -4.93 -19.08
C TYR A 33 24.72 -5.55 -18.49
N LEU A 34 24.75 -6.85 -18.20
CA LEU A 34 23.63 -7.57 -17.58
C LEU A 34 23.30 -7.00 -16.19
N MET A 35 24.32 -6.73 -15.37
CA MET A 35 24.16 -6.10 -14.07
C MET A 35 23.54 -4.71 -14.19
N GLY A 36 23.94 -3.94 -15.22
CA GLY A 36 23.36 -2.65 -15.55
C GLY A 36 21.85 -2.75 -15.79
N ILE A 37 21.44 -3.63 -16.70
CA ILE A 37 20.02 -3.84 -17.05
C ILE A 37 19.19 -4.25 -15.82
N VAL A 38 19.72 -5.20 -15.05
CA VAL A 38 18.99 -5.79 -13.92
C VAL A 38 18.89 -4.83 -12.72
N THR A 39 19.88 -3.94 -12.54
CA THR A 39 19.91 -2.93 -11.48
C THR A 39 19.18 -1.64 -11.86
N SER A 40 18.86 -1.42 -13.14
CA SER A 40 18.10 -0.24 -13.58
C SER A 40 16.68 -0.25 -12.99
N ASP A 41 16.35 0.74 -12.16
CA ASP A 41 15.00 0.90 -11.59
C ASP A 41 14.00 1.57 -12.56
N SER A 42 14.46 2.01 -13.73
CA SER A 42 13.67 2.76 -14.72
C SER A 42 12.93 1.90 -15.74
N GLU A 43 13.25 0.61 -15.83
CA GLU A 43 12.71 -0.32 -16.84
C GLU A 43 11.75 -1.31 -16.19
N THR A 44 10.63 -1.58 -16.87
CA THR A 44 9.69 -2.64 -16.46
C THR A 44 10.30 -4.03 -16.65
N ASP A 45 9.78 -5.03 -15.93
CA ASP A 45 10.30 -6.41 -16.02
C ASP A 45 10.30 -6.97 -17.45
N GLU A 46 9.32 -6.59 -18.26
CA GLU A 46 9.23 -6.99 -19.66
C GLU A 46 10.30 -6.31 -20.52
N GLU A 47 10.62 -5.03 -20.27
CA GLU A 47 11.69 -4.31 -20.96
C GLU A 47 13.06 -4.89 -20.61
N LYS A 48 13.30 -5.18 -19.33
CA LYS A 48 14.53 -5.85 -18.87
C LYS A 48 14.69 -7.22 -19.51
N LYS A 49 13.60 -7.97 -19.63
CA LYS A 49 13.60 -9.30 -20.26
C LYS A 49 13.98 -9.23 -21.73
N VAL A 50 13.42 -8.27 -22.47
CA VAL A 50 13.75 -8.03 -23.87
C VAL A 50 15.22 -7.62 -24.01
N ALA A 51 15.70 -6.69 -23.19
CA ALA A 51 17.11 -6.25 -23.22
C ALA A 51 18.09 -7.40 -22.92
N ILE A 52 17.78 -8.26 -21.95
CA ILE A 52 18.58 -9.47 -21.66
C ILE A 52 18.52 -10.46 -22.82
N ALA A 53 17.35 -10.64 -23.44
CA ALA A 53 17.20 -11.54 -24.59
C ALA A 53 18.00 -11.05 -25.80
N GLU A 54 18.01 -9.74 -26.07
CA GLU A 54 18.84 -9.14 -27.12
C GLU A 54 20.34 -9.34 -26.84
N LEU A 55 20.77 -9.13 -25.59
CA LEU A 55 22.16 -9.32 -25.17
C LEU A 55 22.58 -10.81 -25.27
N LEU A 56 21.67 -11.74 -24.95
CA LEU A 56 21.89 -13.18 -25.08
C LEU A 56 21.86 -13.67 -26.52
N ALA A 57 21.12 -12.99 -27.41
CA ALA A 57 21.07 -13.31 -28.83
C ALA A 57 22.34 -12.89 -29.57
N ASP A 58 23.03 -11.86 -29.08
CA ASP A 58 24.34 -11.45 -29.59
C ASP A 58 25.46 -12.43 -29.19
N LEU A 59 25.24 -13.24 -28.14
CA LEU A 59 26.09 -14.37 -27.83
C LEU A 59 25.78 -15.54 -28.79
N ASP A 60 26.79 -15.97 -29.54
CA ASP A 60 26.73 -17.14 -30.42
C ASP A 60 26.68 -18.44 -29.59
N LEU A 61 25.52 -18.69 -28.96
CA LEU A 61 25.22 -19.85 -28.16
C LEU A 61 25.12 -21.07 -29.09
N LYS A 62 25.98 -22.07 -28.88
CA LYS A 62 26.11 -23.25 -29.77
C LYS A 62 24.87 -24.16 -29.84
N HIS A 63 23.85 -23.91 -29.04
CA HIS A 63 22.65 -24.73 -28.91
C HIS A 63 21.40 -23.86 -28.90
N ASP A 64 20.30 -24.47 -29.37
CA ASP A 64 18.94 -23.91 -29.49
C ASP A 64 18.31 -23.71 -28.10
N HIS A 65 18.97 -22.88 -27.30
CA HIS A 65 18.51 -22.51 -25.98
C HIS A 65 17.42 -21.48 -26.12
N ASN A 66 16.30 -21.72 -25.45
CA ASN A 66 15.21 -20.76 -25.43
C ASN A 66 15.66 -19.50 -24.68
N ILE A 67 16.07 -18.48 -25.43
CA ILE A 67 16.58 -17.21 -24.94
C ILE A 67 15.56 -16.54 -24.00
N ASP A 68 14.26 -16.67 -24.28
CA ASP A 68 13.19 -16.13 -23.43
C ASP A 68 13.11 -16.82 -22.07
N ASN A 69 13.44 -18.12 -22.02
CA ASN A 69 13.50 -18.87 -20.78
C ASN A 69 14.76 -18.50 -19.98
N LEU A 70 15.90 -18.33 -20.67
CA LEU A 70 17.15 -17.89 -20.04
C LEU A 70 17.02 -16.47 -19.48
N SER A 71 16.43 -15.53 -20.23
CA SER A 71 16.19 -14.16 -19.75
C SER A 71 15.27 -14.13 -18.53
N GLN A 72 14.22 -14.96 -18.54
CA GLN A 72 13.36 -15.14 -17.37
C GLN A 72 14.12 -15.72 -16.16
N GLN A 73 14.92 -16.76 -16.36
CA GLN A 73 15.72 -17.38 -15.29
C GLN A 73 16.71 -16.39 -14.67
N ILE A 74 17.32 -15.54 -15.49
CA ILE A 74 18.26 -14.51 -15.04
C ILE A 74 17.55 -13.48 -14.15
N LEU A 75 16.37 -12.99 -14.56
CA LEU A 75 15.57 -12.05 -13.77
C LEU A 75 15.05 -12.68 -12.47
N ASP A 76 14.50 -13.89 -12.55
CA ASP A 76 14.01 -14.61 -11.38
C ASP A 76 15.13 -14.84 -10.36
N ARG A 77 16.34 -15.14 -10.83
CA ARG A 77 17.51 -15.34 -9.97
C ARG A 77 17.93 -14.06 -9.26
N TRP A 78 17.87 -12.92 -9.94
CA TRP A 78 18.13 -11.63 -9.33
C TRP A 78 17.12 -11.31 -8.22
N TYR A 79 15.82 -11.48 -8.48
CA TYR A 79 14.78 -11.25 -7.48
C TYR A 79 14.88 -12.21 -6.29
N GLN A 80 15.25 -13.48 -6.50
CA GLN A 80 15.56 -14.40 -5.41
C GLN A 80 16.71 -13.90 -4.53
N LEU A 81 17.78 -13.38 -5.14
CA LEU A 81 18.92 -12.84 -4.40
C LEU A 81 18.54 -11.58 -3.63
N GLN A 82 17.68 -10.72 -4.17
CA GLN A 82 17.15 -9.56 -3.44
C GLN A 82 16.28 -9.99 -2.23
N ASN A 83 15.32 -10.89 -2.46
CA ASN A 83 14.38 -11.36 -1.42
C ASN A 83 15.08 -12.16 -0.31
N THR A 84 16.14 -12.90 -0.65
CA THR A 84 16.93 -13.63 0.35
C THR A 84 17.75 -12.70 1.23
N ASN A 85 18.19 -11.53 0.74
CA ASN A 85 18.89 -10.55 1.57
C ASN A 85 17.96 -9.81 2.55
N ASP A 86 16.68 -9.65 2.20
CA ASP A 86 15.66 -9.17 3.13
C ASP A 86 15.33 -10.21 4.21
N HIS A 87 15.35 -11.50 3.88
CA HIS A 87 15.15 -12.59 4.84
C HIS A 87 16.39 -12.97 5.66
N ASN A 88 17.60 -12.58 5.23
CA ASN A 88 18.84 -12.92 5.95
C ASN A 88 19.13 -12.01 7.16
N SER A 89 18.29 -11.00 7.41
CA SER A 89 18.26 -10.32 8.71
C SER A 89 17.53 -11.12 9.80
N ASN A 90 16.91 -12.27 9.47
CA ASN A 90 16.17 -13.07 10.45
C ASN A 90 16.46 -14.59 10.44
N SER A 91 17.47 -15.06 9.69
CA SER A 91 17.79 -16.49 9.58
C SER A 91 19.08 -16.89 10.31
N ASN A 92 19.29 -16.36 11.52
CA ASN A 92 20.31 -16.91 12.42
C ASN A 92 19.82 -17.00 13.86
N ARG A 93 18.81 -17.85 14.10
CA ARG A 93 18.49 -18.38 15.43
C ARG A 93 17.93 -19.80 15.34
N ASN A 94 18.79 -20.73 14.96
CA ASN A 94 18.66 -22.11 15.42
C ASN A 94 19.57 -22.32 16.63
N HIS A 95 19.11 -21.91 17.83
CA HIS A 95 19.46 -22.63 19.05
C HIS A 95 18.36 -22.46 20.11
N THR A 96 17.59 -23.54 20.26
CA THR A 96 17.01 -24.07 21.51
C THR A 96 16.47 -23.06 22.53
N GLY A 97 15.14 -22.99 22.63
CA GLY A 97 14.48 -22.35 23.77
C GLY A 97 12.99 -22.25 23.55
N ILE A 98 12.27 -23.23 24.09
CA ILE A 98 10.83 -23.25 24.32
C ILE A 98 10.31 -21.84 24.64
N ASN A 99 9.41 -21.28 23.81
CA ASN A 99 8.44 -20.27 24.24
C ASN A 99 7.15 -20.51 23.44
N LYS A 100 6.17 -21.14 24.09
CA LYS A 100 4.84 -21.45 23.55
C LYS A 100 3.91 -20.23 23.48
N ASP A 101 4.44 -19.04 23.79
CA ASP A 101 3.65 -17.84 24.01
C ASP A 101 3.53 -16.97 22.75
N ASP A 102 4.52 -17.03 21.84
CA ASP A 102 4.50 -16.26 20.59
C ASP A 102 3.52 -16.83 19.54
N ASP A 103 3.34 -18.15 19.52
CA ASP A 103 2.31 -18.80 18.70
C ASP A 103 0.90 -18.47 19.22
N ALA A 104 0.73 -18.29 20.53
CA ALA A 104 -0.55 -17.89 21.11
C ALA A 104 -0.92 -16.44 20.73
N ILE A 105 0.08 -15.55 20.67
CA ILE A 105 -0.11 -14.15 20.27
C ILE A 105 -0.41 -14.05 18.77
N ASN A 106 0.33 -14.78 17.92
CA ASN A 106 0.07 -14.81 16.47
C ASN A 106 -1.29 -15.43 16.14
N ASN A 107 -1.66 -16.54 16.80
CA ASN A 107 -2.97 -17.15 16.63
C ASN A 107 -4.10 -16.27 17.20
N ALA A 108 -3.85 -15.51 18.28
CA ALA A 108 -4.82 -14.55 18.81
C ALA A 108 -5.03 -13.36 17.86
N LEU A 109 -3.99 -12.88 17.19
CA LEU A 109 -4.10 -11.80 16.19
C LEU A 109 -4.89 -12.25 14.95
N ILE A 110 -4.60 -13.46 14.45
CA ILE A 110 -5.34 -14.06 13.32
C ILE A 110 -6.82 -14.27 13.72
N ASN A 111 -7.09 -14.76 14.93
CA ASN A 111 -8.46 -14.91 15.43
C ASN A 111 -9.17 -13.56 15.65
N ALA A 112 -8.45 -12.53 16.10
CA ALA A 112 -9.00 -11.18 16.27
C ALA A 112 -9.34 -10.52 14.91
N MET A 113 -8.50 -10.72 13.88
CA MET A 113 -8.81 -10.28 12.51
C MET A 113 -10.04 -11.00 11.95
N ASN A 114 -10.14 -12.32 12.13
CA ASN A 114 -11.29 -13.10 11.67
C ASN A 114 -12.61 -12.75 12.40
N GLN A 115 -12.54 -12.39 13.70
CA GLN A 115 -13.71 -11.87 14.44
C GLN A 115 -14.14 -10.49 13.95
N MET A 116 -13.20 -9.59 13.64
CA MET A 116 -13.51 -8.29 13.04
C MET A 116 -14.17 -8.44 11.67
N GLU A 117 -13.71 -9.40 10.85
CA GLU A 117 -14.30 -9.69 9.55
C GLU A 117 -15.74 -10.22 9.64
N SER A 118 -16.04 -11.03 10.66
CA SER A 118 -17.39 -11.53 10.96
C SER A 118 -18.34 -10.42 11.39
N THR A 119 -17.83 -9.42 12.13
CA THR A 119 -18.64 -8.28 12.61
C THR A 119 -18.97 -7.30 11.48
N ILE A 120 -18.04 -7.13 10.52
CA ILE A 120 -18.25 -6.31 9.31
C ILE A 120 -19.26 -6.97 8.36
N LYS A 121 -19.22 -8.30 8.21
CA LYS A 121 -20.18 -9.04 7.37
C LYS A 121 -21.60 -9.06 7.98
N GLN A 122 -21.73 -9.12 9.31
CA GLN A 122 -23.04 -9.09 9.99
C GLN A 122 -23.70 -7.69 9.97
N GLN A 123 -22.94 -6.59 9.89
CA GLN A 123 -23.52 -5.25 9.73
C GLN A 123 -24.07 -4.98 8.31
N LYS A 124 -23.61 -5.70 7.29
CA LYS A 124 -24.13 -5.58 5.91
C LYS A 124 -25.44 -6.34 5.66
N GLN A 125 -25.77 -7.37 6.44
CA GLN A 125 -26.95 -8.20 6.18
C GLN A 125 -28.25 -7.70 6.80
N ASN A 126 -28.21 -6.70 7.70
CA ASN A 126 -29.40 -6.23 8.41
C ASN A 126 -30.10 -5.00 7.80
N ASN A 127 -29.65 -4.48 6.65
CA ASN A 127 -30.19 -3.23 6.09
C ASN A 127 -30.60 -3.28 4.61
N ASP A 128 -30.61 -4.44 3.96
CA ASP A 128 -31.01 -4.54 2.56
C ASP A 128 -32.47 -4.97 2.43
N HIS A 129 -33.40 -4.03 2.64
CA HIS A 129 -34.61 -3.93 1.82
C HIS A 129 -34.70 -2.50 1.25
N ASN A 130 -34.20 -2.35 0.01
CA ASN A 130 -34.73 -1.47 -1.04
C ASN A 130 -34.30 0.02 -1.12
N SER A 131 -33.08 0.42 -0.72
CA SER A 131 -32.62 1.82 -0.95
C SER A 131 -31.20 2.02 -1.53
N ASN A 132 -30.34 1.00 -1.59
CA ASN A 132 -28.92 1.21 -1.89
C ASN A 132 -28.55 1.51 -3.35
N LYS A 133 -29.43 1.25 -4.33
CA LYS A 133 -29.09 1.47 -5.75
C LYS A 133 -28.97 2.95 -6.14
N PHE A 134 -29.60 3.85 -5.39
CA PHE A 134 -29.53 5.30 -5.63
C PHE A 134 -28.33 5.97 -4.97
N HIS A 135 -27.77 5.39 -3.91
CA HIS A 135 -26.69 6.03 -3.15
C HIS A 135 -25.33 5.84 -3.82
N ASP A 136 -25.09 4.64 -4.38
CA ASP A 136 -23.87 4.34 -5.12
C ASP A 136 -23.74 5.20 -6.39
N ASP A 137 -24.87 5.50 -7.06
CA ASP A 137 -24.87 6.36 -8.25
C ASP A 137 -24.56 7.82 -7.89
N ILE A 138 -25.04 8.32 -6.74
CA ILE A 138 -24.72 9.68 -6.27
C ILE A 138 -23.25 9.78 -5.85
N ALA A 139 -22.71 8.77 -5.16
CA ALA A 139 -21.31 8.73 -4.79
C ALA A 139 -20.40 8.64 -6.03
N LEU A 140 -20.76 7.80 -7.00
CA LEU A 140 -20.04 7.66 -8.26
C LEU A 140 -20.11 8.94 -9.10
N LYS A 141 -21.27 9.59 -9.14
CA LYS A 141 -21.47 10.86 -9.86
C LYS A 141 -20.68 12.01 -9.23
N LYS A 142 -20.59 12.04 -7.90
CA LYS A 142 -19.75 13.02 -7.17
C LYS A 142 -18.27 12.79 -7.40
N HIS A 143 -17.81 11.54 -7.38
CA HIS A 143 -16.43 11.19 -7.71
C HIS A 143 -16.10 11.58 -9.17
N LYS A 144 -16.98 11.25 -10.10
CA LYS A 144 -16.82 11.59 -11.51
C LYS A 144 -16.78 13.11 -11.73
N SER A 145 -17.65 13.89 -11.08
CA SER A 145 -17.63 15.35 -11.21
C SER A 145 -16.38 15.97 -10.62
N GLN A 146 -15.88 15.43 -9.50
CA GLN A 146 -14.65 15.91 -8.87
C GLN A 146 -13.42 15.62 -9.71
N VAL A 147 -13.36 14.45 -10.35
CA VAL A 147 -12.32 14.13 -11.33
C VAL A 147 -12.42 15.06 -12.54
N LEU A 148 -13.63 15.28 -13.08
CA LEU A 148 -13.83 16.17 -14.23
C LEU A 148 -13.46 17.64 -13.94
N ALA A 149 -13.76 18.15 -12.74
CA ALA A 149 -13.40 19.51 -12.33
C ALA A 149 -11.88 19.72 -12.34
N LYS A 150 -11.11 18.73 -11.87
CA LYS A 150 -9.64 18.78 -11.92
C LYS A 150 -9.09 18.87 -13.34
N TYR A 151 -9.76 18.27 -14.32
CA TYR A 151 -9.38 18.39 -15.73
C TYR A 151 -9.91 19.69 -16.36
N SER A 152 -11.03 20.23 -15.87
CA SER A 152 -11.58 21.51 -16.32
C SER A 152 -10.70 22.69 -15.91
N GLU A 153 -10.08 22.64 -14.73
CA GLU A 153 -9.14 23.68 -14.25
C GLU A 153 -7.85 23.76 -15.09
N ILE A 154 -7.52 22.72 -15.87
CA ILE A 154 -6.33 22.69 -16.75
C ILE A 154 -6.68 23.14 -18.19
N SER A 155 -7.97 23.21 -18.53
CA SER A 155 -8.42 23.46 -19.91
C SER A 155 -8.88 24.89 -20.18
N ASP A 156 -8.99 25.75 -19.16
CA ASP A 156 -9.52 27.12 -19.28
C ASP A 156 -8.50 28.21 -18.90
N GLU A 157 -7.21 27.84 -18.78
CA GLU A 157 -6.13 28.82 -18.73
C GLU A 157 -5.72 29.11 -20.17
N GLU A 158 -6.35 30.14 -20.75
CA GLU A 158 -5.95 30.72 -22.03
C GLU A 158 -4.44 31.00 -22.00
N ILE A 159 -3.73 30.38 -22.95
CA ILE A 159 -2.30 30.60 -23.18
C ILE A 159 -2.13 32.04 -23.67
N ASP A 160 -1.85 32.96 -22.74
CA ASP A 160 -1.30 34.28 -23.04
C ASP A 160 0.17 34.10 -23.45
N TYR A 161 0.43 34.24 -24.74
CA TYR A 161 1.79 34.24 -25.30
C TYR A 161 2.47 35.59 -25.00
N GLY A 162 2.90 35.77 -23.74
CA GLY A 162 3.68 36.91 -23.26
C GLY A 162 5.01 36.45 -22.65
N ILE A 163 6.08 36.60 -23.41
CA ILE A 163 7.46 36.24 -23.04
C ILE A 163 7.98 37.18 -21.94
N GLU A 164 8.22 36.65 -20.73
CA GLU A 164 9.36 37.03 -19.90
C GLU A 164 9.97 35.76 -19.28
N HIS A 165 11.13 35.38 -19.80
CA HIS A 165 11.96 34.29 -19.31
C HIS A 165 12.64 34.75 -18.01
N GLU A 166 11.89 34.81 -16.90
CA GLU A 166 12.52 34.70 -15.59
C GLU A 166 12.93 33.23 -15.42
N THR A 167 14.22 32.96 -15.59
CA THR A 167 14.84 31.72 -15.13
C THR A 167 14.72 31.67 -13.61
N ASN A 168 13.56 31.23 -13.13
CA ASN A 168 13.42 30.76 -11.77
C ASN A 168 14.26 29.49 -11.68
N ASP A 169 15.44 29.61 -11.08
CA ASP A 169 16.30 28.51 -10.63
C ASP A 169 15.62 27.69 -9.51
N ASN A 170 14.35 27.33 -9.70
CA ASN A 170 13.50 26.56 -8.81
C ASN A 170 12.96 25.29 -9.49
N ASP A 171 13.44 24.93 -10.68
CA ASP A 171 13.27 23.58 -11.25
C ASP A 171 14.22 22.57 -10.57
N LEU A 172 14.36 22.72 -9.26
CA LEU A 172 14.97 21.74 -8.38
C LEU A 172 13.80 20.94 -7.83
N PHE A 173 13.63 19.71 -8.30
CA PHE A 173 12.59 18.78 -7.81
C PHE A 173 12.42 18.94 -6.30
N GLN A 174 11.30 19.53 -5.88
CA GLN A 174 11.02 19.81 -4.48
C GLN A 174 11.01 18.49 -3.72
N ASN A 175 11.71 18.44 -2.59
CA ASN A 175 11.72 17.26 -1.74
C ASN A 175 10.33 17.07 -1.12
N THR A 176 9.49 16.28 -1.78
CA THR A 176 8.13 15.96 -1.37
C THR A 176 8.10 15.12 -0.09
N ASN A 177 9.21 14.51 0.34
CA ASN A 177 9.23 13.70 1.56
C ASN A 177 9.01 14.56 2.81
N ALA A 178 9.57 15.76 2.87
CA ALA A 178 9.37 16.68 3.99
C ALA A 178 7.91 17.11 4.10
N GLN A 179 7.31 17.49 2.98
CA GLN A 179 5.90 17.89 2.90
C GLN A 179 4.96 16.72 3.23
N VAL A 180 5.26 15.51 2.75
CA VAL A 180 4.47 14.30 3.04
C VAL A 180 4.50 13.94 4.52
N ILE A 181 5.64 14.14 5.20
CA ILE A 181 5.76 13.91 6.64
C ILE A 181 4.91 14.93 7.42
N GLU A 182 5.02 16.22 7.07
CA GLU A 182 4.25 17.29 7.71
C GLU A 182 2.73 17.09 7.51
N ASP A 183 2.30 16.80 6.29
CA ASP A 183 0.90 16.54 5.98
C ASP A 183 0.37 15.30 6.70
N ARG A 184 1.19 14.25 6.84
CA ARG A 184 0.82 13.05 7.60
C ARG A 184 0.63 13.40 9.08
N GLU A 185 1.57 14.11 9.70
CA GLU A 185 1.45 14.52 11.11
C GLU A 185 0.22 15.40 11.34
N LYS A 186 0.01 16.40 10.47
CA LYS A 186 -1.16 17.29 10.54
C LYS A 186 -2.47 16.51 10.46
N LYS A 187 -2.60 15.57 9.51
CA LYS A 187 -3.79 14.71 9.40
C LYS A 187 -4.00 13.85 10.65
N THR A 188 -2.93 13.32 11.26
CA THR A 188 -3.09 12.55 12.51
C THR A 188 -3.58 13.42 13.66
N ARG A 189 -3.07 14.65 13.79
CA ARG A 189 -3.48 15.60 14.82
C ARG A 189 -4.94 16.02 14.65
N GLU A 190 -5.34 16.33 13.43
CA GLU A 190 -6.73 16.69 13.09
C GLU A 190 -7.69 15.51 13.35
N LEU A 191 -7.30 14.27 13.00
CA LEU A 191 -8.11 13.08 13.26
C LEU A 191 -8.27 12.81 14.77
N GLN A 192 -7.22 12.97 15.56
CA GLN A 192 -7.28 12.82 17.02
C GLN A 192 -8.18 13.88 17.66
N HIS A 193 -8.07 15.13 17.20
CA HIS A 193 -8.94 16.21 17.68
C HIS A 193 -10.42 15.95 17.33
N GLU A 194 -10.70 15.54 16.09
CA GLU A 194 -12.06 15.27 15.62
C GLU A 194 -12.68 14.06 16.33
N THR A 195 -11.91 12.99 16.55
CA THR A 195 -12.38 11.80 17.30
C THR A 195 -12.65 12.13 18.77
N HIS A 196 -11.79 12.92 19.41
CA HIS A 196 -12.03 13.40 20.78
C HIS A 196 -13.29 14.27 20.86
N LYS A 197 -13.48 15.21 19.92
CA LYS A 197 -14.67 16.05 19.85
C LYS A 197 -15.95 15.24 19.64
N LYS A 198 -15.94 14.27 18.72
CA LYS A 198 -17.07 13.35 18.50
C LYS A 198 -17.38 12.52 19.73
N GLN A 199 -16.35 12.03 20.44
CA GLN A 199 -16.55 11.29 21.68
C GLN A 199 -17.17 12.17 22.78
N GLN A 200 -16.72 13.42 22.90
CA GLN A 200 -17.29 14.38 23.84
C GLN A 200 -18.76 14.70 23.53
N GLU A 201 -19.10 14.88 22.25
CA GLU A 201 -20.47 15.13 21.80
C GLU A 201 -21.37 13.92 22.05
N LYS A 202 -20.90 12.71 21.74
CA LYS A 202 -21.62 11.47 22.05
C LYS A 202 -21.90 11.33 23.55
N ASN A 203 -20.89 11.54 24.39
CA ASN A 203 -21.05 11.51 25.84
C ASN A 203 -22.08 12.55 26.34
N LYS A 204 -22.12 13.73 25.73
CA LYS A 204 -23.10 14.79 26.06
C LYS A 204 -24.52 14.42 25.63
N ILE A 205 -24.68 13.84 24.45
CA ILE A 205 -25.99 13.37 23.95
C ILE A 205 -26.53 12.24 24.84
N ASP A 206 -25.68 11.27 25.18
CA ASP A 206 -26.05 10.14 26.04
C ASP A 206 -26.47 10.61 27.44
N ALA A 207 -25.72 11.55 28.03
CA ALA A 207 -26.06 12.16 29.32
C ALA A 207 -27.41 12.90 29.28
N ASN A 208 -27.66 13.68 28.22
CA ASN A 208 -28.93 14.39 28.05
C ASN A 208 -30.10 13.42 27.82
N SER A 209 -29.90 12.37 27.03
CA SER A 209 -30.90 11.33 26.79
C SER A 209 -31.29 10.62 28.08
N GLN A 210 -30.31 10.29 28.93
CA GLN A 210 -30.55 9.65 30.21
C GLN A 210 -31.34 10.57 31.15
N LYS A 211 -30.96 11.85 31.23
CA LYS A 211 -31.67 12.86 32.03
C LYS A 211 -33.14 13.01 31.60
N GLN A 212 -33.40 13.05 30.29
CA GLN A 212 -34.76 13.12 29.76
C GLN A 212 -35.60 11.88 30.13
N LYS A 213 -35.03 10.67 30.03
CA LYS A 213 -35.73 9.43 30.43
C LYS A 213 -36.09 9.44 31.92
N ASP A 214 -35.22 9.96 32.77
CA ASP A 214 -35.47 10.03 34.21
C ASP A 214 -36.54 11.08 34.56
N ASP A 215 -36.51 12.24 33.90
CA ASP A 215 -37.56 13.26 34.05
C ASP A 215 -38.93 12.77 33.55
N GLU A 216 -38.97 12.04 32.43
CA GLU A 216 -40.19 11.40 31.93
C GLU A 216 -40.75 10.35 32.90
N ARG A 217 -39.87 9.49 33.45
CA ARG A 217 -40.26 8.50 34.46
C ARG A 217 -40.83 9.20 35.69
N LYS A 218 -40.19 10.28 36.16
CA LYS A 218 -40.66 11.07 37.30
C LYS A 218 -42.01 11.72 37.02
N LYS A 219 -42.19 12.33 35.85
CA LYS A 219 -43.47 12.95 35.44
C LYS A 219 -44.58 11.90 35.31
N LYS A 220 -44.30 10.74 34.73
CA LYS A 220 -45.25 9.63 34.59
C LYS A 220 -45.65 9.05 35.95
N ALA A 221 -44.72 8.95 36.89
CA ALA A 221 -44.99 8.55 38.27
C ALA A 221 -45.88 9.58 39.00
N GLN A 222 -45.56 10.88 38.88
CA GLN A 222 -46.37 11.96 39.45
C GLN A 222 -47.80 11.97 38.89
N GLN A 223 -47.96 11.84 37.57
CA GLN A 223 -49.29 11.76 36.94
C GLN A 223 -50.10 10.54 37.41
N ARG A 224 -49.44 9.39 37.62
CA ARG A 224 -50.10 8.18 38.16
C ARG A 224 -50.57 8.40 39.60
N ALA A 225 -49.73 8.99 40.45
CA ALA A 225 -50.08 9.30 41.83
C ALA A 225 -51.26 10.29 41.92
N GLN A 226 -51.21 11.38 41.14
CA GLN A 226 -52.25 12.42 41.14
C GLN A 226 -53.61 11.90 40.63
N LYS A 227 -53.62 10.96 39.67
CA LYS A 227 -54.85 10.28 39.21
C LYS A 227 -55.43 9.33 40.26
N GLN A 228 -54.57 8.73 41.10
CA GLN A 228 -55.00 7.81 42.15
C GLN A 228 -55.61 8.58 43.34
N GLU A 229 -55.09 9.76 43.64
CA GLU A 229 -55.61 10.65 44.67
C GLU A 229 -56.95 11.29 44.29
N ARG A 230 -57.13 11.68 43.02
CA ARG A 230 -58.44 12.15 42.48
C ARG A 230 -59.54 11.10 42.42
N ARG A 231 -59.19 9.81 42.57
CA ARG A 231 -60.13 8.68 42.55
C ARG A 231 -60.55 8.23 43.96
N ARG A 232 -59.86 8.69 45.00
CA ARG A 232 -60.24 8.49 46.41
C ARG A 232 -61.11 9.64 46.87
#